data_AF-A0A422ZZY8-F1
#
_entry.id   AF-A0A422ZZY8-F1
#
_cell.length_a   1.000
_cell.length_b   1.000
_cell.length_c   1.000
_cell.angle_alpha   90.00
_cell.angle_beta   90.00
_cell.angle_gamma   90.00
#
_symmetry.space_group_name_H-M   'P 1'
#
loop_
_entity.id
_entity.type
_entity.pdbx_description
1 polymer ?
#
loop_
_entity_poly.entity_id
_entity_poly.type
_entity_poly.pdbx_seq_one_letter_code
_entity_poly.pdbx_strand_id
1 'polypeptide(L)' 'MNHISHLRKKAHISQQALAKAAGWNQPRLANYEKSLRVPSLADSRHIVAALNTLGVSCSLDDVFPPEPSNPGE' A
#
# COMPACT_ATOMS: atom_id res chain seq x y z
N MET A 1 8.31 1.97 -6.88
CA MET A 1 7.39 0.80 -6.91
C MET A 1 6.62 0.72 -5.59
N ASN A 2 5.43 0.11 -5.55
CA ASN A 2 4.73 -0.17 -4.28
C ASN A 2 4.27 -1.63 -4.21
N HIS A 3 4.15 -2.16 -2.99
CA HIS A 3 3.81 -3.55 -2.71
C HIS A 3 2.38 -3.72 -2.18
N ILE A 4 1.53 -2.69 -2.30
CA ILE A 4 0.16 -2.70 -1.78
C ILE A 4 -0.60 -3.94 -2.28
N SER A 5 -0.62 -4.15 -3.60
CA SER A 5 -1.32 -5.27 -4.22
C SER A 5 -0.73 -6.62 -3.81
N HIS A 6 0.60 -6.69 -3.65
CA HIS A 6 1.30 -7.90 -3.25
C HIS A 6 0.91 -8.33 -1.82
N LEU A 7 1.05 -7.41 -0.86
CA LEU A 7 0.74 -7.66 0.55
C LEU A 7 -0.74 -7.99 0.75
N ARG A 8 -1.61 -7.25 0.07
CA ARG A 8 -3.04 -7.50 0.08
C ARG A 8 -3.39 -8.91 -0.42
N LYS A 9 -2.82 -9.34 -1.56
CA LYS A 9 -3.05 -10.68 -2.12
C LYS A 9 -2.50 -11.78 -1.23
N LYS A 10 -1.31 -11.60 -0.66
CA LYS A 10 -0.68 -12.53 0.30
C LYS A 10 -1.56 -12.77 1.52
N ALA A 11 -2.29 -11.75 1.96
CA ALA A 11 -3.22 -11.82 3.08
C ALA A 11 -4.68 -12.14 2.68
N HIS A 12 -4.95 -12.51 1.42
CA HIS A 12 -6.30 -12.79 0.91
C HIS A 12 -7.31 -11.64 1.09
N ILE A 13 -6.84 -10.40 1.09
CA ILE A 13 -7.68 -9.21 1.24
C ILE A 13 -8.14 -8.73 -0.15
N SER A 14 -9.39 -8.27 -0.29
CA SER A 14 -9.87 -7.67 -1.54
C SER A 14 -9.54 -6.16 -1.62
N GLN A 15 -9.45 -5.59 -2.83
CA GLN A 15 -9.25 -4.14 -2.98
C GLN A 15 -10.35 -3.34 -2.27
N GLN A 16 -11.59 -3.83 -2.29
CA GLN A 16 -12.70 -3.18 -1.61
C GLN A 16 -12.55 -3.22 -0.09
N ALA A 17 -12.08 -4.34 0.47
CA ALA A 17 -11.83 -4.45 1.91
C ALA A 17 -10.74 -3.49 2.38
N LEU A 18 -9.61 -3.41 1.66
CA LEU A 18 -8.54 -2.47 1.98
C LEU A 18 -8.98 -1.01 1.81
N ALA A 19 -9.74 -0.71 0.75
CA ALA A 19 -10.27 0.64 0.53
C ALA A 19 -11.23 1.03 1.66
N LYS A 20 -12.13 0.12 2.07
CA LYS A 20 -13.05 0.34 3.21
C LYS A 20 -12.29 0.56 4.51
N ALA A 21 -11.26 -0.24 4.80
CA ALA A 21 -10.43 -0.07 6.00
C ALA A 21 -9.66 1.26 6.00
N ALA A 22 -9.26 1.75 4.82
CA ALA A 22 -8.61 3.06 4.65
C ALA A 22 -9.60 4.24 4.57
N GLY A 23 -10.93 4.00 4.62
CA GLY A 23 -11.95 5.04 4.47
C GLY A 23 -12.03 5.62 3.04
N TRP A 24 -11.64 4.85 2.04
CA TRP A 24 -11.53 5.28 0.64
C TRP A 24 -12.44 4.50 -0.29
N ASN A 25 -12.67 5.08 -1.47
CA ASN A 25 -13.30 4.38 -2.58
C ASN A 25 -12.31 3.43 -3.26
N GLN A 26 -12.79 2.29 -3.74
CA GLN A 26 -11.99 1.29 -4.45
C GLN A 26 -11.14 1.87 -5.61
N PRO A 27 -11.63 2.82 -6.45
CA PRO A 27 -10.81 3.39 -7.52
C PRO A 27 -9.59 4.17 -7.02
N ARG A 28 -9.69 4.82 -5.85
CA ARG A 28 -8.56 5.55 -5.24
C ARG A 28 -7.44 4.58 -4.90
N LEU A 29 -7.77 3.46 -4.27
CA LEU A 29 -6.81 2.41 -3.95
C LEU A 29 -6.23 1.76 -5.22
N ALA A 30 -7.07 1.49 -6.22
CA ALA A 30 -6.64 0.90 -7.48
C ALA A 30 -5.62 1.78 -8.22
N ASN A 31 -5.79 3.11 -8.17
CA ASN A 31 -4.83 4.06 -8.74
C ASN A 31 -3.47 4.02 -8.03
N TYR A 32 -3.46 3.86 -6.70
CA TYR A 32 -2.21 3.68 -5.95
C TYR A 32 -1.57 2.32 -6.28
N GLU A 33 -2.32 1.22 -6.29
CA GLU A 33 -1.78 -0.11 -6.64
C GLU A 33 -1.17 -0.13 -8.05
N LYS A 34 -1.78 0.56 -9.01
CA LYS A 34 -1.27 0.68 -10.38
C LYS A 34 -0.17 1.73 -10.56
N SER A 35 0.24 2.42 -9.48
CA SER A 35 1.17 3.56 -9.53
C SER A 35 0.73 4.68 -10.49
N LEU A 36 -0.57 4.77 -10.81
CA LEU A 36 -1.16 5.87 -11.60
C LEU A 36 -1.23 7.16 -10.79
N ARG A 37 -1.21 7.04 -9.45
CA ARG A 37 -1.10 8.14 -8.52
C ARG A 37 -0.05 7.78 -7.47
N VAL A 38 0.81 8.74 -7.13
CA VAL A 38 1.76 8.60 -6.03
C VAL A 38 1.05 8.97 -4.72
N PRO A 39 0.98 8.07 -3.72
CA PRO A 39 0.43 8.41 -2.42
C PRO A 39 1.33 9.42 -1.70
N SER A 40 0.69 10.37 -1.01
CA SER A 40 1.41 11.26 -0.07
C SER A 40 1.91 10.45 1.14
N LEU A 41 2.85 10.99 1.92
CA LEU A 41 3.30 10.32 3.15
C LEU A 41 2.13 10.00 4.10
N ALA A 42 1.14 10.88 4.18
CA ALA A 42 -0.08 10.66 4.96
C ALA A 42 -0.93 9.51 4.39
N ASP A 43 -1.11 9.45 3.07
CA ASP A 43 -1.81 8.33 2.40
C ASP A 43 -1.06 7.01 2.61
N SER A 44 0.27 7.02 2.49
CA SER A 44 1.12 5.85 2.69
C SER A 44 0.98 5.29 4.10
N ARG A 45 1.01 6.16 5.13
CA ARG A 45 0.75 5.77 6.52
C ARG A 45 -0.67 5.21 6.70
N HIS A 46 -1.66 5.79 6.04
CA HIS A 46 -3.03 5.26 6.06
C HIS A 46 -3.13 3.85 5.47
N ILE A 47 -2.47 3.60 4.35
CA ILE A 47 -2.47 2.28 3.70
C ILE A 47 -1.84 1.24 4.62
N VAL A 48 -0.70 1.57 5.23
CA VAL A 48 -0.02 0.69 6.20
C VAL A 48 -0.93 0.42 7.39
N ALA A 49 -1.57 1.43 7.97
CA ALA A 49 -2.49 1.25 9.09
C ALA A 49 -3.69 0.38 8.73
N ALA A 50 -4.27 0.57 7.53
CA ALA A 50 -5.39 -0.22 7.03
C ALA A 50 -4.99 -1.69 6.81
N LEU A 51 -3.81 -1.94 6.25
CA LEU A 51 -3.26 -3.29 6.09
C LEU A 51 -3.06 -3.97 7.46
N ASN A 52 -2.45 -3.28 8.42
CA ASN A 52 -2.26 -3.81 9.78
C ASN A 52 -3.60 -4.10 10.48
N THR A 53 -4.61 -3.25 10.29
CA THR A 53 -5.95 -3.44 10.83
C THR A 53 -6.63 -4.70 10.28
N LEU A 54 -6.30 -5.06 9.03
CA LEU A 54 -6.80 -6.26 8.37
C LEU A 54 -5.96 -7.51 8.65
N GLY A 55 -5.02 -7.44 9.60
CA GLY A 55 -4.20 -8.58 10.03
C GLY A 55 -2.86 -8.72 9.28
N VAL A 56 -2.45 -7.72 8.49
CA VAL A 56 -1.17 -7.75 7.78
C VAL A 56 -0.11 -6.98 8.55
N SER A 57 0.81 -7.69 9.21
CA SER A 57 1.94 -7.05 9.92
C SER A 57 2.97 -6.52 8.92
N CYS A 58 2.90 -5.22 8.63
CA CYS A 58 3.77 -4.53 7.67
C CYS A 58 4.10 -3.11 8.12
N SER A 59 5.26 -2.63 7.69
CA SER A 59 5.77 -1.27 7.90
C SER A 59 5.67 -0.44 6.61
N LEU A 60 6.05 0.84 6.70
CA LEU A 60 6.10 1.73 5.54
C LEU A 60 7.03 1.18 4.47
N ASP A 61 8.22 0.70 4.85
CA ASP A 61 9.22 0.13 3.94
C ASP A 61 8.78 -1.20 3.30
N ASP A 62 7.92 -1.99 3.97
CA ASP A 62 7.36 -3.20 3.38
C ASP A 62 6.40 -2.88 2.23
N VAL A 63 5.62 -1.80 2.39
CA VAL A 63 4.61 -1.37 1.41
C VAL A 63 5.21 -0.45 0.33
N PHE A 64 6.14 0.41 0.72
CA PHE A 64 6.80 1.43 -0.09
C PHE A 64 8.31 1.34 0.15
N PRO A 65 8.98 0.30 -0.38
CA PRO A 65 10.40 0.13 -0.17
C PRO A 65 11.17 1.34 -0.74
N PRO A 66 12.27 1.75 -0.07
CA PRO A 66 13.17 2.72 -0.67
C PRO A 66 13.63 2.19 -2.03
N GLU A 67 13.77 3.07 -3.01
CA GLU A 67 14.39 2.67 -4.27
C GLU A 67 15.76 2.07 -3.94
N PRO A 68 16.13 0.94 -4.58
CA PRO A 68 17.46 0.40 -4.37
C PRO A 68 18.44 1.51 -4.75
N SER A 69 19.08 2.09 -3.73
CA SER A 69 20.15 3.05 -3.90
C SER A 69 21.19 2.34 -4.74
N ASN A 70 21.27 2.70 -6.03
CA ASN A 70 22.26 2.16 -6.93
C ASN A 70 23.63 2.47 -6.30
N PRO A 71 24.43 1.48 -5.85
CA PRO A 71 25.71 1.75 -5.21
C PRO A 71 26.76 2.05 -6.27
N GLY A 72 26.54 3.12 -7.04
CA GLY A 72 27.36 3.55 -8.17
C GLY A 72 27.21 5.04 -8.43
N GLU A 73 27.66 5.84 -7.47
CA GLU A 73 28.22 7.18 -7.70
C GLU A 73 29.73 7.12 -7.46
#